data_AF-G8BEX4-F1
#
_entry.id   AF-G8BEX4-F1
#
_cell.length_a   1.000
_cell.length_b   1.000
_cell.length_c   1.000
_cell.angle_alpha   90.00
_cell.angle_beta   90.00
_cell.angle_gamma   90.00
#
_symmetry.space_group_name_H-M   'P 1'
#
loop_
_entity.id
_entity.type
_entity.pdbx_description
1 polymer ?
#
loop_
_entity_poly.entity_id
_entity_poly.type
_entity_poly.pdbx_seq_one_letter_code
_entity_poly.pdbx_strand_id
1 'polypeptide(L)'
;MVRLTDESRAFHYGVYSIVYQIPPGKITTYGHIAYLLDKPGNARQVGSSLKHCTMIIQDLNRGFDPSEEEYLNIDSLPWWRVLSSSGKISPRENSQGQYLQADRLREEQIPVSQAHLVDLEEYGWFPEDVNL
;
A
#
# COMPACT_ATOMS: atom_id res chain seq x y z
N MET A 1 -20.15 0.33 -15.20
CA MET A 1 -19.03 0.67 -14.30
C MET A 1 -18.54 2.07 -14.69
N VAL A 2 -18.54 3.02 -13.76
CA VAL A 2 -18.07 4.40 -14.03
C VAL A 2 -16.54 4.36 -14.11
N ARG A 3 -15.97 4.97 -15.16
CA ARG A 3 -14.51 5.10 -15.31
C ARG A 3 -13.98 6.07 -14.26
N LEU A 4 -12.80 5.79 -13.71
CA LEU A 4 -12.09 6.74 -12.84
C LEU A 4 -11.78 8.02 -13.64
N THR A 5 -11.82 9.17 -12.98
CA THR A 5 -11.31 10.43 -13.55
C THR A 5 -9.78 10.36 -13.66
N ASP A 6 -9.19 11.18 -14.53
CA ASP A 6 -7.72 11.22 -14.68
C ASP A 6 -7.01 11.57 -13.37
N GLU A 7 -7.58 12.47 -12.56
CA GLU A 7 -7.05 12.81 -11.23
C GLU A 7 -7.08 11.61 -10.28
N SER A 8 -8.20 10.86 -10.25
CA SER A 8 -8.29 9.65 -9.44
C SER A 8 -7.34 8.56 -9.93
N ARG A 9 -7.15 8.42 -11.24
CA ARG A 9 -6.18 7.48 -11.82
C ARG A 9 -4.76 7.84 -11.39
N ALA A 10 -4.36 9.10 -11.50
CA ALA A 10 -3.04 9.58 -11.09
C ALA A 10 -2.78 9.33 -9.60
N PHE A 11 -3.76 9.64 -8.73
CA PHE A 11 -3.65 9.37 -7.30
C PHE A 11 -3.45 7.88 -6.99
N HIS A 12 -4.28 7.01 -7.57
CA HIS A 12 -4.18 5.56 -7.33
C HIS A 12 -2.88 4.98 -7.88
N TYR A 13 -2.47 5.40 -9.08
CA TYR A 13 -1.19 5.00 -9.65
C TYR A 13 -0.03 5.37 -8.71
N GLY A 14 0.02 6.63 -8.27
CA GLY A 14 1.04 7.09 -7.32
C GLY A 14 1.04 6.30 -6.00
N VAL A 15 -0.13 5.95 -5.46
CA VAL A 15 -0.21 5.07 -4.28
C VAL A 15 0.48 3.73 -4.55
N TYR A 16 0.20 3.08 -5.67
CA TYR A 16 0.80 1.77 -5.98
C TYR A 16 2.29 1.88 -6.29
N SER A 17 2.72 2.92 -7.02
CA SER A 17 4.13 3.18 -7.32
C SER A 17 4.96 3.38 -6.04
N ILE A 18 4.43 4.07 -5.04
CA ILE A 18 5.10 4.20 -3.73
C ILE A 18 5.13 2.86 -2.99
N VAL A 19 4.03 2.11 -3.03
CA VAL A 19 3.94 0.81 -2.36
C VAL A 19 4.97 -0.17 -2.91
N TYR A 20 5.22 -0.18 -4.23
CA TYR A 20 6.29 -0.98 -4.84
C TYR A 20 7.70 -0.58 -4.39
N GLN A 21 7.90 0.69 -4.00
CA GLN A 21 9.20 1.18 -3.55
C GLN A 21 9.52 0.83 -2.10
N ILE A 22 8.54 0.40 -1.30
CA ILE A 22 8.79 0.00 0.10
C ILE A 22 9.72 -1.22 0.10
N PRO A 23 10.93 -1.16 0.69
CA PRO A 23 11.86 -2.29 0.65
C PRO A 23 11.33 -3.54 1.40
N PRO A 24 11.75 -4.76 1.02
CA PRO A 24 11.52 -5.95 1.83
C PRO A 24 12.06 -5.77 3.25
N GLY A 25 11.32 -6.25 4.25
CA GLY A 25 11.67 -6.09 5.66
C GLY A 25 11.43 -4.68 6.21
N LYS A 26 10.78 -3.81 5.43
CA LYS A 26 10.38 -2.46 5.86
C LYS A 26 8.88 -2.23 5.74
N ILE A 27 8.39 -1.31 6.55
CA ILE A 27 6.99 -0.89 6.56
C ILE A 27 6.86 0.62 6.49
N THR A 28 5.70 1.09 6.03
CA THR A 28 5.33 2.51 6.09
C THR A 28 3.89 2.66 6.55
N THR A 29 3.38 3.88 6.56
CA THR A 29 2.01 4.17 7.00
C THR A 29 1.17 4.77 5.90
N TYR A 30 -0.16 4.58 5.98
CA TYR A 30 -1.08 5.23 5.03
C TYR A 30 -0.91 6.76 4.99
N GLY A 31 -0.61 7.36 6.15
CA GLY A 31 -0.35 8.80 6.26
C GLY A 31 0.92 9.20 5.54
N HIS A 32 1.98 8.39 5.65
CA HIS A 32 3.26 8.67 4.97
C HIS A 32 3.14 8.56 3.46
N ILE A 33 2.41 7.57 2.94
CA ILE A 33 2.13 7.48 1.50
C ILE A 33 1.35 8.72 1.03
N ALA A 34 0.37 9.18 1.80
CA ALA A 34 -0.38 10.39 1.46
C ALA A 34 0.51 11.65 1.49
N TYR A 35 1.46 11.72 2.42
CA TYR A 35 2.47 12.78 2.49
C TYR A 35 3.38 12.77 1.24
N LEU A 36 3.90 11.61 0.84
CA LEU A 36 4.76 11.45 -0.35
C LEU A 36 4.05 11.82 -1.66
N LEU A 37 2.72 11.80 -1.69
CA LEU A 37 1.90 12.23 -2.83
C LEU A 37 1.54 13.72 -2.80
N ASP A 38 2.08 14.50 -1.86
CA ASP A 38 1.67 15.90 -1.60
C ASP A 38 0.15 16.03 -1.34
N LYS A 39 -0.42 15.02 -0.67
CA LYS A 39 -1.84 14.96 -0.27
C LYS A 39 -1.98 14.65 1.22
N PRO A 40 -1.37 15.44 2.12
CA PRO A 40 -1.49 15.20 3.56
C PRO A 40 -2.97 15.17 3.98
N GLY A 41 -3.34 14.20 4.83
CA GLY A 41 -4.72 13.96 5.25
C GLY A 41 -5.48 12.91 4.44
N ASN A 42 -4.98 12.51 3.26
CA ASN A 42 -5.64 11.50 2.41
C ASN A 42 -5.33 10.04 2.79
N ALA A 43 -4.86 9.77 4.01
CA ALA A 43 -4.56 8.41 4.50
C ALA A 43 -5.72 7.42 4.30
N ARG A 44 -6.97 7.86 4.49
CA ARG A 44 -8.15 7.01 4.27
C ARG A 44 -8.32 6.63 2.80
N GLN A 45 -7.97 7.51 1.87
CA GLN A 45 -8.06 7.28 0.44
C GLN A 45 -6.94 6.34 -0.04
N VAL A 46 -5.74 6.43 0.56
CA VAL A 46 -4.68 5.41 0.40
C VAL A 46 -5.20 4.04 0.86
N GLY A 47 -5.80 3.96 2.05
CA GLY A 47 -6.42 2.73 2.55
C GLY A 47 -7.52 2.19 1.62
N SER A 48 -8.34 3.07 1.04
CA SER A 48 -9.35 2.68 0.05
C SER A 48 -8.72 2.14 -1.24
N SER A 49 -7.64 2.76 -1.71
CA SER A 49 -6.87 2.30 -2.88
C SER A 49 -6.34 0.87 -2.68
N LEU A 50 -5.82 0.56 -1.49
CA LEU A 50 -5.33 -0.78 -1.16
C LEU A 50 -6.48 -1.77 -0.92
N LYS A 51 -7.61 -1.35 -0.34
CA LYS A 51 -8.80 -2.20 -0.17
C LYS A 51 -9.40 -2.64 -1.51
N HIS A 52 -9.35 -1.78 -2.52
CA HIS A 52 -9.98 -2.00 -3.83
C HIS A 52 -8.96 -2.18 -4.97
N CYS A 53 -7.71 -2.49 -4.64
CA CYS A 53 -6.60 -2.54 -5.59
C CYS A 53 -6.86 -3.41 -6.82
N THR A 54 -7.48 -4.58 -6.67
CA THR A 54 -7.81 -5.44 -7.82
C THR A 54 -8.65 -4.71 -8.88
N MET A 55 -9.74 -4.06 -8.48
CA MET A 55 -10.63 -3.36 -9.41
C MET A 55 -9.98 -2.10 -9.98
N ILE A 56 -9.25 -1.37 -9.14
CA ILE A 56 -8.60 -0.12 -9.55
C ILE A 56 -7.46 -0.40 -10.52
N ILE A 57 -6.58 -1.37 -10.22
CA ILE A 57 -5.47 -1.76 -11.10
C ILE A 57 -5.99 -2.29 -12.45
N GLN A 58 -7.09 -3.05 -12.46
CA GLN A 58 -7.75 -3.45 -13.71
C GLN A 58 -8.20 -2.27 -14.57
N ASP A 59 -8.70 -1.18 -13.96
CA ASP A 59 -9.04 0.03 -14.70
C ASP A 59 -7.79 0.81 -15.12
N LEU A 60 -6.76 0.90 -14.27
CA LEU A 60 -5.48 1.56 -14.56
C LEU A 60 -4.77 0.92 -15.76
N ASN A 61 -4.65 -0.41 -15.77
CA ASN A 61 -4.00 -1.18 -16.83
C ASN A 61 -4.82 -1.23 -18.13
N ARG A 62 -6.03 -0.63 -18.20
CA ARG A 62 -6.83 -0.65 -19.43
C ARG A 62 -6.08 0.08 -20.55
N GLY A 63 -5.73 -0.67 -21.59
CA GLY A 63 -5.03 -0.14 -22.76
C GLY A 63 -3.52 -0.26 -22.70
N PHE A 64 -2.98 -0.80 -21.60
CA PHE A 64 -1.57 -1.18 -21.48
C PHE A 64 -1.39 -2.66 -21.77
N ASP A 65 -0.32 -3.02 -22.46
CA ASP A 65 0.17 -4.40 -22.56
C ASP A 65 0.89 -4.81 -21.26
N PRO A 66 0.74 -6.07 -20.78
CA PRO A 66 1.47 -6.57 -19.60
C PRO A 66 3.00 -6.48 -19.66
N SER A 67 3.59 -6.26 -20.84
CA SER A 67 5.02 -6.03 -21.02
C SER A 67 5.46 -4.58 -20.89
N GLU A 68 4.51 -3.62 -20.80
CA GLU A 68 4.81 -2.20 -20.59
C GLU A 68 5.28 -1.93 -19.15
N GLU A 69 6.19 -0.97 -18.99
CA GLU A 69 6.80 -0.63 -17.69
C GLU A 69 5.76 -0.08 -16.70
N GLU A 70 4.75 0.62 -17.21
CA GLU A 70 3.66 1.21 -16.45
C GLU A 70 2.61 0.19 -15.99
N TYR A 71 2.66 -1.06 -16.48
CA TYR A 71 1.70 -2.09 -16.12
C TYR A 71 1.87 -2.54 -14.66
N LEU A 72 0.84 -2.35 -13.85
CA LEU A 72 0.88 -2.70 -12.43
C LEU A 72 0.48 -4.17 -12.23
N ASN A 73 1.38 -4.98 -11.65
CA ASN A 73 1.11 -6.38 -11.33
C ASN A 73 0.54 -6.54 -9.91
N ILE A 74 -0.79 -6.69 -9.81
CA ILE A 74 -1.49 -6.86 -8.54
C ILE A 74 -0.93 -7.98 -7.64
N ASP A 75 -0.43 -9.07 -8.23
CA ASP A 75 0.04 -10.24 -7.46
C ASP A 75 1.37 -9.96 -6.73
N SER A 76 2.15 -8.99 -7.22
CA SER A 76 3.41 -8.58 -6.61
C SER A 76 3.29 -7.31 -5.77
N LEU A 77 2.10 -6.70 -5.65
CA LEU A 77 1.91 -5.47 -4.88
C LEU A 77 2.09 -5.74 -3.37
N PRO A 78 3.11 -5.15 -2.70
CA PRO A 78 3.42 -5.45 -1.30
C PRO A 78 2.53 -4.70 -0.31
N TRP A 79 1.22 -4.80 -0.47
CA TRP A 79 0.22 -4.09 0.34
C TRP A 79 0.35 -4.36 1.85
N TRP A 80 0.94 -5.51 2.23
CA TRP A 80 1.13 -5.90 3.62
C TRP A 80 2.13 -5.00 4.37
N ARG A 81 3.00 -4.27 3.65
CA ARG A 81 3.97 -3.34 4.22
C ARG A 81 3.37 -1.98 4.64
N VAL A 82 2.05 -1.78 4.47
CA VAL A 82 1.38 -0.52 4.83
C VAL A 82 0.48 -0.70 6.06
N LEU A 83 0.80 0.04 7.13
CA LEU A 83 0.12 -0.06 8.44
C LEU A 83 -0.51 1.29 8.86
N SER A 84 -1.22 1.29 9.99
CA SER A 84 -1.67 2.52 10.63
C SER A 84 -0.48 3.37 11.11
N SER A 85 -0.73 4.65 11.42
CA SER A 85 0.26 5.54 12.03
C SER A 85 0.76 5.09 13.40
N SER A 86 0.07 4.15 14.05
CA SER A 86 0.48 3.57 15.33
C SER A 86 1.25 2.25 15.16
N GLY A 87 1.63 1.87 13.93
CA GLY A 87 2.27 0.58 13.64
C GLY A 87 1.33 -0.62 13.78
N LYS A 88 0.01 -0.41 13.75
CA LYS A 88 -0.98 -1.48 13.90
C LYS A 88 -1.45 -1.98 12.54
N ILE A 89 -1.60 -3.29 12.41
CA ILE A 89 -2.32 -3.89 11.28
C ILE A 89 -3.81 -3.54 11.42
N SER A 90 -4.32 -2.77 10.46
CA SER A 90 -5.71 -2.30 10.45
C SER A 90 -6.69 -3.49 10.48
N PRO A 91 -7.69 -3.49 11.40
CA PRO A 91 -8.74 -4.51 11.40
C PRO A 91 -9.48 -4.50 10.06
N ARG A 92 -9.76 -5.68 9.51
CA ARG A 92 -10.64 -5.85 8.35
C ARG A 92 -11.93 -6.52 8.79
N GLU A 93 -13.01 -6.29 8.03
CA GLU A 93 -14.33 -6.88 8.29
C GLU A 93 -14.27 -8.42 8.38
N ASN A 94 -13.28 -9.05 7.73
CA ASN A 94 -12.87 -10.42 7.93
C ASN A 94 -11.50 -10.48 8.66
N SER A 95 -11.44 -11.21 9.78
CA SER A 95 -10.20 -11.39 10.56
C SER A 95 -9.07 -12.05 9.74
N GLN A 96 -9.43 -12.82 8.71
CA GLN A 96 -8.50 -13.48 7.79
C GLN A 96 -7.48 -12.52 7.16
N GLY A 97 -7.89 -11.30 6.80
CA GLY A 97 -6.98 -10.33 6.18
C GLY A 97 -5.91 -9.79 7.13
N GLN A 98 -6.21 -9.71 8.43
CA GLN A 98 -5.26 -9.28 9.45
C GLN A 98 -4.19 -10.35 9.72
N TYR A 99 -4.59 -11.62 9.79
CA TYR A 99 -3.66 -12.74 9.93
C TYR A 99 -2.77 -12.89 8.70
N LEU A 100 -3.33 -12.82 7.49
CA LEU A 100 -2.56 -12.87 6.25
C LEU A 100 -1.52 -11.74 6.19
N GLN A 101 -1.88 -10.51 6.58
CA GLN A 101 -0.92 -9.40 6.63
C GLN A 101 0.21 -9.68 7.63
N ALA A 102 -0.13 -10.22 8.81
CA ALA A 102 0.86 -10.57 9.82
C ALA A 102 1.82 -11.67 9.34
N ASP A 103 1.30 -12.69 8.64
CA ASP A 103 2.12 -13.79 8.14
C ASP A 103 3.07 -13.32 7.04
N ARG A 104 2.61 -12.48 6.11
CA ARG A 104 3.48 -11.83 5.10
C ARG A 104 4.60 -10.99 5.71
N LEU A 105 4.29 -10.23 6.78
CA LEU A 105 5.31 -9.46 7.49
C LEU A 105 6.34 -10.37 8.17
N ARG A 106 5.90 -11.48 8.78
CA ARG A 106 6.80 -12.47 9.39
C ARG A 106 7.66 -13.20 8.37
N GLU A 107 7.14 -13.48 7.17
CA GLU A 107 7.93 -14.01 6.05
C GLU A 107 9.11 -13.09 5.72
N GLU A 108 8.91 -11.77 5.83
CA GLU A 108 9.96 -10.75 5.68
C GLU A 108 10.77 -10.49 6.95
N GLN A 109 10.69 -11.38 7.95
CA GLN A 109 11.41 -11.26 9.23
C GLN A 109 11.03 -10.04 10.06
N ILE A 110 9.83 -9.49 9.86
CA ILE A 110 9.27 -8.40 10.68
C ILE A 110 8.43 -9.00 11.81
N PRO A 111 8.83 -8.85 13.08
CA PRO A 111 8.04 -9.33 14.23
C PRO A 111 6.71 -8.60 14.33
N VAL A 112 5.64 -9.38 14.48
CA VAL A 112 4.28 -8.87 14.72
C VAL A 112 3.79 -9.39 16.07
N SER A 113 3.53 -8.47 17.01
CA SER A 113 3.06 -8.81 18.35
C SER A 113 1.67 -9.47 18.34
N GLN A 114 1.26 -10.06 19.46
CA GLN A 114 -0.09 -10.60 19.63
C GLN A 114 -1.20 -9.54 19.45
N ALA A 115 -0.89 -8.27 19.70
CA ALA A 115 -1.79 -7.14 19.48
C ALA A 115 -1.78 -6.62 18.04
N HIS A 116 -1.09 -7.31 17.12
CA HIS A 116 -0.88 -6.93 15.73
C HIS A 116 -0.17 -5.57 15.56
N LEU A 117 0.83 -5.32 16.41
CA LEU A 117 1.70 -4.14 16.34
C LEU A 117 3.07 -4.54 15.79
N VAL A 118 3.66 -3.62 15.03
CA VAL A 118 5.04 -3.64 14.52
C VAL A 118 5.74 -2.36 14.99
N ASP A 119 7.01 -2.48 15.33
CA ASP A 119 7.84 -1.34 15.70
C ASP A 119 8.16 -0.47 14.48
N LEU A 120 7.64 0.76 14.46
CA LEU A 120 7.89 1.70 13.37
C LEU A 120 9.28 2.34 13.44
N GLU A 121 9.90 2.38 14.61
CA GLU A 121 11.26 2.92 14.76
C GLU A 121 12.28 1.97 14.13
N GLU A 122 12.12 0.67 14.35
CA GLU A 122 13.03 -0.35 13.81
C GLU A 122 12.77 -0.65 12.33
N TYR A 123 11.50 -0.83 11.94
CA TYR A 123 11.13 -1.30 10.60
C TYR A 123 10.59 -0.21 9.67
N GLY A 124 10.51 1.04 10.14
CA GLY A 124 10.01 2.17 9.36
C GLY A 124 10.82 2.48 8.10
N TRP A 125 10.11 2.75 7.02
CA TRP A 125 10.59 3.39 5.81
C TRP A 125 9.83 4.69 5.61
N PHE A 126 10.51 5.79 5.93
CA PHE A 126 9.96 7.15 5.97
C PHE A 126 10.89 8.13 5.24
N PRO A 127 11.14 7.94 3.93
CA PRO A 127 11.92 8.91 3.18
C PRO A 127 11.17 10.25 3.06
N GLU A 128 11.90 11.33 2.81
CA GLU A 128 11.31 12.66 2.56
C GLU A 128 10.64 12.72 1.19
N ASP A 129 11.18 11.99 0.21
CA ASP A 129 10.71 11.92 -1.18
C ASP A 129 10.87 10.50 -1.76
N VAL A 130 10.25 10.28 -2.92
CA VAL A 130 10.31 9.05 -3.71
C VAL A 130 10.33 9.39 -5.20
N ASN A 131 10.79 8.47 -6.04
CA ASN A 131 10.74 8.67 -7.49
C ASN A 131 9.36 8.21 -7.99
N LEU A 132 8.60 9.11 -8.62
CA LEU A 132 7.23 8.87 -9.10
C LEU A 132 7.13 9.03 -10.60
#